data_AF-A0A2S9FPN1-F1
#
_entry.id   AF-A0A2S9FPN1-F1
#
_cell.length_a   1.000
_cell.length_b   1.000
_cell.length_c   1.000
_cell.angle_alpha   90.00
_cell.angle_beta   90.00
_cell.angle_gamma   90.00
#
_symmetry.space_group_name_H-M   'P 1'
#
loop_
_entity.id
_entity.type
_entity.pdbx_description
1 polymer ?
#
loop_
_entity_poly.entity_id
_entity_poly.type
_entity_poly.pdbx_seq_one_letter_code
_entity_poly.pdbx_strand_id
1 'polypeptide(L)'
;ITATMLVPSMIYALMDHPDSKTRDLSSLETVYYGASAMNPVRLKEAIRRFGPIFAQYYGQSEAPMVITYLSKKDHDEKRLTSCGRPTLFARVALLGEDGQPVPQGEVGEI
;
A
#
# COMPACT_ATOMS: atom_id res chain seq x y z
N ILE A 1 -9.26 14.78 11.51
CA ILE A 1 -8.05 13.91 11.50
C ILE A 1 -7.48 14.02 10.10
N THR A 2 -6.23 14.45 9.94
CA THR A 2 -5.63 14.65 8.61
C THR A 2 -4.91 13.44 8.05
N ALA A 3 -4.40 12.57 8.93
CA ALA A 3 -3.80 11.30 8.54
C ALA A 3 -4.15 10.18 9.52
N THR A 4 -4.26 8.95 9.02
CA THR A 4 -4.41 7.74 9.83
C THR A 4 -3.68 6.56 9.20
N MET A 5 -3.36 5.55 10.01
CA MET A 5 -2.77 4.28 9.57
C MET A 5 -3.80 3.16 9.75
N LEU A 6 -4.03 2.36 8.71
CA LEU A 6 -5.03 1.29 8.71
C LEU A 6 -4.49 0.05 8.01
N VAL A 7 -4.90 -1.12 8.48
CA VAL A 7 -4.68 -2.37 7.74
C VAL A 7 -5.79 -2.58 6.69
N PRO A 8 -5.55 -3.36 5.62
CA PRO A 8 -6.55 -3.62 4.58
C PRO A 8 -7.94 -4.02 5.09
N SER A 9 -8.03 -4.88 6.11
CA SER A 9 -9.29 -5.30 6.71
C SER A 9 -10.08 -4.14 7.35
N MET A 10 -9.39 -3.18 7.97
CA MET A 10 -10.03 -1.97 8.52
C MET A 10 -10.55 -1.07 7.41
N ILE A 11 -9.82 -0.95 6.30
CA ILE A 11 -10.28 -0.18 5.14
C ILE A 11 -11.53 -0.81 4.54
N TYR A 12 -11.60 -2.14 4.48
CA TYR A 12 -12.82 -2.85 4.04
C TYR A 12 -13.98 -2.58 4.98
N ALA A 13 -13.78 -2.71 6.29
CA ALA A 13 -14.81 -2.40 7.27
C ALA A 13 -15.32 -0.95 7.16
N LEU A 14 -14.42 0.01 6.92
CA LEU A 14 -14.79 1.41 6.69
C LEU A 14 -15.58 1.61 5.40
N MET A 15 -15.24 0.91 4.32
CA MET A 15 -16.01 0.96 3.07
C MET A 15 -17.41 0.37 3.25
N ASP A 16 -17.50 -0.75 3.96
CA ASP A 16 -18.73 -1.53 4.11
C ASP A 16 -19.64 -1.01 5.23
N HIS A 17 -19.18 -0.06 6.04
CA HIS A 17 -19.97 0.59 7.07
C HIS A 17 -21.15 1.37 6.45
N PRO A 18 -22.38 1.31 7.00
CA PRO A 18 -23.55 1.99 6.43
C PRO A 18 -23.37 3.51 6.29
N ASP A 19 -22.68 4.12 7.26
CA ASP A 19 -22.39 5.56 7.26
C ASP A 19 -21.21 5.97 6.36
N SER A 20 -20.52 5.02 5.70
CA SER A 20 -19.36 5.34 4.87
C SER A 20 -19.68 6.34 3.75
N LYS A 21 -20.97 6.42 3.39
CA LYS A 21 -21.53 7.34 2.39
C LYS A 21 -21.89 8.72 2.89
N THR A 22 -22.19 8.86 4.19
CA THR A 22 -22.82 10.05 4.77
C THR A 22 -21.88 10.87 5.66
N ARG A 23 -20.80 10.27 6.16
CA ARG A 23 -19.83 10.98 7.01
C ARG A 23 -18.98 11.96 6.21
N ASP A 24 -18.79 13.13 6.79
CA ASP A 24 -17.81 14.10 6.30
C ASP A 24 -16.40 13.62 6.66
N LEU A 25 -15.62 13.29 5.63
CA LEU A 25 -14.22 12.89 5.73
C LEU A 25 -13.31 13.92 5.04
N SER A 26 -13.79 15.15 4.78
CA SER A 26 -13.04 16.20 4.09
C SER A 26 -11.72 16.56 4.76
N SER A 27 -11.62 16.42 6.09
CA SER A 27 -10.36 16.64 6.81
C SER A 27 -9.31 15.57 6.57
N LEU A 28 -9.68 14.38 6.06
CA LEU A 28 -8.77 13.24 5.91
C LEU A 28 -8.00 13.33 4.60
N GLU A 29 -6.72 13.67 4.71
CA GLU A 29 -5.84 13.87 3.55
C GLU A 29 -5.03 12.62 3.22
N THR A 30 -4.73 11.76 4.22
CA THR A 30 -3.86 10.59 4.04
C THR A 30 -4.35 9.36 4.80
N VAL A 31 -4.49 8.25 4.09
CA VAL A 31 -4.63 6.91 4.67
C VAL A 31 -3.38 6.12 4.33
N TYR A 32 -2.51 5.93 5.31
CA TYR A 32 -1.41 5.00 5.20
C TYR A 32 -1.93 3.58 5.43
N TYR A 33 -1.54 2.64 4.56
CA TYR A 33 -1.88 1.24 4.74
C TYR A 33 -0.71 0.31 4.43
N GLY A 34 -0.73 -0.86 5.07
CA GLY A 34 0.34 -1.84 4.96
C GLY A 34 0.01 -3.09 5.77
N ALA A 35 1.04 -3.80 6.20
CA ALA A 35 0.99 -5.05 6.98
C ALA A 35 0.35 -6.28 6.28
N SER A 36 -0.46 -6.09 5.23
CA SER A 36 -0.93 -7.18 4.38
C SER A 36 -1.24 -6.71 2.97
N ALA A 37 -1.39 -7.66 2.04
CA ALA A 37 -1.76 -7.36 0.67
C ALA A 37 -3.19 -6.80 0.59
N MET A 38 -3.34 -5.73 -0.18
CA MET A 38 -4.64 -5.13 -0.50
C MET A 38 -5.13 -5.70 -1.84
N ASN A 39 -6.42 -6.08 -1.94
CA ASN A 39 -6.99 -6.50 -3.21
C ASN A 39 -7.07 -5.28 -4.15
N PRO A 40 -6.48 -5.32 -5.36
CA PRO A 40 -6.48 -4.18 -6.29
C PRO A 40 -7.87 -3.65 -6.65
N VAL A 41 -8.87 -4.53 -6.73
CA VAL A 41 -10.27 -4.15 -7.01
C VAL A 41 -10.83 -3.34 -5.86
N ARG A 42 -10.66 -3.81 -4.61
CA ARG A 42 -11.11 -3.10 -3.41
C ARG A 42 -10.35 -1.80 -3.19
N LEU A 43 -9.05 -1.76 -3.50
CA LEU A 43 -8.25 -0.52 -3.47
C LEU A 43 -8.79 0.50 -4.48
N LYS A 44 -9.10 0.06 -5.69
CA LYS A 44 -9.70 0.92 -6.73
C LYS A 44 -11.06 1.47 -6.29
N GLU A 45 -11.88 0.66 -5.62
CA GLU A 45 -13.15 1.11 -5.03
C GLU A 45 -12.92 2.15 -3.92
N ALA A 46 -11.97 1.89 -3.02
CA ALA A 46 -11.61 2.80 -1.94
C ALA A 46 -11.14 4.16 -2.47
N ILE A 47 -10.27 4.17 -3.49
CA ILE A 47 -9.79 5.40 -4.15
C ILE A 47 -10.94 6.16 -4.81
N ARG A 48 -11.87 5.46 -5.49
CA ARG A 48 -13.06 6.12 -6.05
C ARG A 48 -13.96 6.71 -4.96
N ARG A 49 -14.06 6.06 -3.81
CA ARG A 49 -14.95 6.45 -2.72
C ARG A 49 -14.42 7.62 -1.90
N PHE A 50 -13.15 7.53 -1.48
CA PHE A 50 -12.52 8.46 -0.54
C PHE A 50 -11.53 9.42 -1.21
N GLY A 51 -11.29 9.26 -2.51
CA GLY A 51 -10.31 10.03 -3.26
C GLY A 51 -8.90 9.43 -3.23
N PRO A 52 -7.95 10.07 -3.92
CA PRO A 52 -6.57 9.60 -4.05
C PRO A 52 -5.72 9.92 -2.80
N ILE A 53 -6.20 9.50 -1.63
CA ILE A 53 -5.59 9.79 -0.32
C ILE A 53 -4.76 8.61 0.22
N PHE A 54 -4.70 7.49 -0.50
CA PHE A 54 -4.06 6.25 -0.06
C PHE A 54 -2.56 6.23 -0.32
N ALA A 55 -1.79 5.82 0.68
CA ALA A 55 -0.36 5.58 0.56
C ALA A 55 -0.01 4.22 1.15
N GLN A 56 0.75 3.40 0.43
CA GLN A 56 1.12 2.07 0.88
C GLN A 56 2.54 2.07 1.44
N TYR A 57 2.76 1.32 2.51
CA TYR A 57 4.09 0.89 2.92
C TYR A 57 4.14 -0.64 3.05
N TYR A 58 5.30 -1.19 2.74
CA TYR A 58 5.64 -2.58 3.03
C TYR A 58 6.88 -2.62 3.91
N GLY A 59 6.83 -3.50 4.89
CA GLY A 59 7.87 -3.69 5.90
C GLY A 59 7.63 -4.98 6.66
N GLN A 60 8.61 -5.35 7.48
CA GLN A 60 8.61 -6.56 8.30
C GLN A 60 9.13 -6.22 9.70
N SER A 61 8.84 -7.06 10.69
CA SER A 61 9.36 -6.88 12.06
C SER A 61 10.88 -7.00 12.14
N GLU A 62 11.46 -7.81 11.26
CA GLU A 62 12.86 -8.20 11.18
C GLU A 62 13.72 -7.17 10.40
N ALA A 63 13.06 -6.17 9.79
CA ALA A 63 13.64 -5.17 8.92
C ALA A 63 13.11 -3.77 9.30
N PRO A 64 13.57 -2.67 8.68
CA PRO A 64 12.98 -1.36 8.89
C PRO A 64 11.46 -1.36 8.65
N MET A 65 10.73 -0.55 9.44
CA MET A 65 9.26 -0.44 9.38
C MET A 65 8.73 -0.16 7.95
N VAL A 66 9.50 0.56 7.14
CA VAL A 66 9.14 0.91 5.75
C VAL A 66 10.31 0.56 4.83
N ILE A 67 10.29 -0.66 4.29
CA ILE A 67 11.23 -1.14 3.26
C ILE A 67 10.90 -0.48 1.92
N THR A 68 9.64 -0.56 1.51
CA THR A 68 9.15 0.09 0.28
C THR A 68 7.93 0.96 0.55
N TYR A 69 7.73 1.95 -0.32
CA TYR A 69 6.65 2.92 -0.25
C TYR A 69 6.02 3.16 -1.62
N LEU A 70 4.69 3.08 -1.68
CA LEU A 70 3.88 3.49 -2.84
C LEU A 70 3.17 4.79 -2.48
N SER A 71 3.56 5.87 -3.14
CA SER A 71 2.99 7.19 -2.86
C SER A 71 1.56 7.32 -3.42
N LYS A 72 0.78 8.30 -2.92
CA LYS A 72 -0.59 8.58 -3.41
C LYS A 72 -0.67 8.71 -4.94
N LYS A 73 0.30 9.40 -5.53
CA LYS A 73 0.37 9.62 -6.99
C LYS A 73 0.74 8.36 -7.78
N ASP A 74 1.35 7.37 -7.15
CA ASP A 74 1.75 6.12 -7.81
C ASP A 74 0.63 5.05 -7.78
N HIS A 75 -0.52 5.34 -7.15
CA HIS A 75 -1.71 4.47 -7.15
C HIS A 75 -2.50 4.61 -8.46
N ASP A 76 -1.86 4.27 -9.58
CA ASP A 76 -2.50 4.17 -10.89
C ASP A 76 -2.96 2.74 -11.20
N GLU A 77 -3.81 2.58 -12.21
CA GLU A 77 -4.41 1.28 -12.56
C GLU A 77 -3.39 0.17 -12.87
N LYS A 78 -2.17 0.52 -13.31
CA LYS A 78 -1.12 -0.45 -13.65
C LYS A 78 -0.31 -0.88 -12.43
N ARG A 79 -0.41 -0.14 -11.32
CA ARG A 79 0.46 -0.29 -10.13
C ARG A 79 -0.29 -0.62 -8.84
N LEU A 80 -1.60 -0.87 -8.90
CA LEU A 80 -2.40 -1.26 -7.72
C LEU A 80 -1.96 -2.59 -7.07
N THR A 81 -1.16 -3.40 -7.77
CA THR A 81 -0.55 -4.63 -7.24
C THR A 81 0.87 -4.42 -6.69
N SER A 82 1.45 -3.24 -6.83
CA SER A 82 2.81 -2.93 -6.40
C SER A 82 2.86 -2.61 -4.91
N CYS A 83 3.96 -2.96 -4.23
CA CYS A 83 4.30 -2.42 -2.90
C CYS A 83 5.10 -1.10 -2.96
N GLY A 84 5.33 -0.57 -4.17
CA GLY A 84 6.05 0.68 -4.37
C GLY A 84 7.55 0.50 -4.61
N ARG A 85 8.33 1.50 -4.18
CA ARG A 85 9.78 1.55 -4.41
C ARG A 85 10.54 1.52 -3.08
N PRO A 86 11.78 0.99 -3.05
CA PRO A 86 12.63 1.04 -1.86
C PRO A 86 12.76 2.46 -1.30
N THR A 87 12.73 2.57 0.03
CA THR A 87 13.00 3.84 0.71
C THR A 87 14.50 4.14 0.71
N LEU A 88 14.87 5.39 1.00
CA LEU A 88 16.28 5.84 1.04
C LEU A 88 17.15 5.05 2.04
N PHE A 89 16.53 4.42 3.04
CA PHE A 89 17.21 3.71 4.12
C PHE A 89 17.27 2.19 3.89
N ALA A 90 16.66 1.68 2.81
CA ALA A 90 16.59 0.26 2.51
C ALA A 90 17.27 -0.06 1.17
N ARG A 91 18.07 -1.12 1.15
CA ARG A 91 18.51 -1.77 -0.10
C ARG A 91 17.66 -3.02 -0.27
N VAL A 92 17.08 -3.18 -1.46
CA VAL A 92 16.20 -4.29 -1.80
C VAL A 92 16.76 -4.97 -3.03
N ALA A 93 16.80 -6.29 -3.02
CA ALA A 93 17.11 -7.14 -4.15
C ALA A 93 16.02 -8.21 -4.27
N LEU A 94 15.91 -8.84 -5.43
CA LEU A 94 15.16 -10.09 -5.58
C LEU A 94 16.19 -11.17 -5.87
N LEU A 95 16.26 -12.20 -5.03
CA LEU A 95 17.25 -13.28 -5.13
C LEU A 95 16.61 -14.56 -5.68
N GLY A 96 17.35 -15.26 -6.54
CA GLY A 96 17.01 -16.60 -6.99
C GLY A 96 17.42 -17.67 -5.98
N GLU A 97 17.18 -18.94 -6.32
CA GLU A 97 17.55 -20.09 -5.47
C GLU A 97 19.07 -20.22 -5.22
N ASP A 98 19.88 -19.64 -6.11
CA ASP A 98 21.34 -19.58 -6.01
C ASP A 98 21.86 -18.41 -5.15
N GLY A 99 20.95 -17.62 -4.58
CA GLY A 99 21.25 -16.42 -3.79
C GLY A 99 21.76 -15.25 -4.63
N GLN A 100 21.68 -15.30 -5.96
CA GLN A 100 22.07 -14.21 -6.85
C GLN A 100 20.88 -13.35 -7.26
N PRO A 101 21.09 -12.05 -7.57
CA PRO A 101 20.02 -11.19 -8.05
C PRO A 101 19.41 -11.68 -9.37
N VAL A 102 18.08 -11.75 -9.43
CA VAL A 102 17.37 -12.10 -10.67
C VAL A 102 17.28 -10.91 -11.64
N PRO A 103 17.13 -11.15 -12.96
CA PRO A 103 16.89 -10.09 -13.94
C PRO A 103 15.62 -9.28 -13.66
N GLN A 104 15.58 -8.04 -14.18
CA GLN A 104 14.40 -7.21 -14.06
C GLN A 104 13.17 -7.87 -14.70
N GLY A 105 12.10 -8.01 -13.92
CA GLY A 105 10.84 -8.61 -14.36
C GLY A 105 10.66 -10.06 -13.94
N GLU A 106 11.73 -10.70 -13.46
CA GLU A 106 11.68 -12.06 -12.91
C GLU A 106 11.31 -12.06 -11.42
N VAL A 107 10.70 -13.15 -10.97
CA VAL A 107 10.30 -13.37 -9.57
C VAL A 107 11.51 -13.88 -8.77
N GLY A 108 11.64 -13.40 -7.53
CA GLY A 108 12.64 -13.87 -6.57
C GLY A 108 12.20 -13.63 -5.13
N GLU A 109 13.00 -14.11 -4.18
CA GLU A 109 12.85 -13.83 -2.75
C GLU A 109 13.32 -12.40 -2.45
N ILE A 110 12.57 -11.67 -1.60
CA ILE A 110 12.86 -10.27 -1.24
C ILE A 110 13.84 -10.15 -0.06
#